data_AF-A0A1Z3HVA5-F1
#
_entry.id   AF-A0A1Z3HVA5-F1
#
_cell.length_a   1.000
_cell.length_b   1.000
_cell.length_c   1.000
_cell.angle_alpha   90.00
_cell.angle_beta   90.00
_cell.angle_gamma   90.00
#
_symmetry.space_group_name_H-M   'P 1'
#
loop_
_entity.id
_entity.type
_entity.pdbx_description
1 polymer ?
#
loop_
_entity_poly.entity_id
_entity_poly.type
_entity_poly.pdbx_seq_one_letter_code
_entity_poly.pdbx_strand_id
1 'polypeptide(L)'
;MLCLHWLTSASNHPLSSYSPTTTPKSEYLLPLTQLRRLGFLRWRLMAMAITLVVVPVFFQAPLVRSLPWLSLSLTGAWLMAGLSLMARPATYLWGDLLVGFSWTWLAGSIYWGWFRWEPLVHLPIEAIGLPVVGICLALGWGSIGSYFYLGSLLGTAITDLYLYWNDLIPYWRQLMAVDQSFVPAVLQEAVAHLCTGPALLSAIELIFCLLLLTVGPLLYSRRLHWWTFSGAVLSTLLVDGLFFLTALAA
;
A
#
# COMPACT_ATOMS: atom_id res chain seq x y z
N MET A 1 -3.04 -23.28 -15.37
CA MET A 1 -3.58 -24.46 -14.66
C MET A 1 -3.21 -24.53 -13.18
N LEU A 2 -1.99 -24.19 -12.77
CA LEU A 2 -1.60 -24.16 -11.34
C LEU A 2 -2.41 -23.17 -10.48
N CYS A 3 -2.75 -22.00 -11.02
CA CYS A 3 -3.56 -20.99 -10.31
C CYS A 3 -4.99 -21.49 -10.00
N LEU A 4 -5.63 -22.20 -10.94
CA LEU A 4 -6.96 -22.78 -10.72
C LEU A 4 -6.96 -23.93 -9.71
N HIS A 5 -5.90 -24.74 -9.67
CA HIS A 5 -5.82 -25.87 -8.72
C HIS A 5 -5.67 -25.39 -7.27
N TRP A 6 -4.94 -24.29 -7.05
CA TRP A 6 -4.85 -23.62 -5.75
C TRP A 6 -6.17 -22.96 -5.34
N LEU A 7 -6.89 -22.35 -6.29
CA LEU A 7 -8.21 -21.75 -6.04
C LEU A 7 -9.25 -22.79 -5.60
N THR A 8 -9.21 -24.01 -6.14
CA THR A 8 -10.12 -25.10 -5.74
C THR A 8 -9.75 -25.79 -4.42
N SER A 9 -8.48 -25.76 -4.02
CA SER A 9 -8.03 -26.36 -2.76
C SER A 9 -8.20 -25.41 -1.56
N ALA A 10 -8.25 -24.10 -1.79
CA ALA A 10 -8.29 -23.08 -0.74
C ALA A 10 -9.65 -22.96 -0.04
N SER A 11 -10.75 -23.39 -0.67
CA SER A 11 -12.11 -23.32 -0.10
C SER A 11 -12.33 -24.23 1.11
N ASN A 12 -11.41 -25.16 1.40
CA ASN A 12 -11.53 -26.17 2.46
C ASN A 12 -10.59 -25.93 3.66
N HIS A 13 -9.85 -24.81 3.72
CA HIS A 13 -8.98 -24.55 4.86
C HIS A 13 -9.76 -23.97 6.06
N PRO A 14 -9.59 -24.51 7.28
CA PRO A 14 -10.30 -24.07 8.50
C PRO A 14 -9.91 -22.67 9.01
N LEU A 15 -9.10 -21.92 8.26
CA LEU A 15 -8.83 -20.49 8.46
C LEU A 15 -9.27 -19.61 7.29
N SER A 16 -9.60 -20.19 6.12
CA SER A 16 -10.50 -19.55 5.16
C SER A 16 -11.90 -19.38 5.78
N SER A 17 -12.23 -20.19 6.78
CA SER A 17 -13.40 -20.05 7.65
C SER A 17 -13.22 -19.04 8.78
N TYR A 18 -12.21 -18.15 8.75
CA TYR A 18 -12.40 -16.80 9.34
C TYR A 18 -13.38 -16.01 8.47
N SER A 19 -14.55 -16.60 8.24
CA SER A 19 -15.73 -15.94 7.74
C SER A 19 -16.27 -15.06 8.88
N PRO A 20 -16.76 -13.85 8.58
CA PRO A 20 -16.82 -12.71 9.48
C PRO A 20 -18.08 -12.70 10.36
N THR A 21 -18.38 -13.83 10.99
CA THR A 21 -19.63 -14.04 11.75
C THR A 21 -19.50 -13.88 13.25
N THR A 22 -18.41 -13.29 13.76
CA THR A 22 -18.52 -12.65 15.07
C THR A 22 -19.26 -11.33 14.87
N THR A 23 -20.59 -11.40 14.97
CA THR A 23 -21.39 -10.20 15.25
C THR A 23 -20.75 -9.46 16.42
N PRO A 24 -20.81 -8.11 16.46
CA PRO A 24 -20.16 -7.32 17.53
C PRO A 24 -20.52 -7.81 18.94
N LYS A 25 -21.68 -8.46 19.11
CA LYS A 25 -22.13 -9.09 20.37
C LYS A 25 -21.26 -10.28 20.84
N SER A 26 -20.63 -11.03 19.95
CA SER A 26 -19.84 -12.22 20.30
C SER A 26 -18.44 -11.89 20.86
N GLU A 27 -17.88 -10.72 20.53
CA GLU A 27 -16.54 -10.33 20.99
C GLU A 27 -16.54 -9.98 22.50
N TYR A 28 -17.68 -9.53 23.05
CA TYR A 28 -17.86 -9.25 24.48
C TYR A 28 -17.84 -10.52 25.36
N LEU A 29 -18.00 -11.70 24.75
CA LEU A 29 -17.99 -12.99 25.45
C LEU A 29 -16.59 -13.63 25.49
N LEU A 30 -15.58 -13.01 24.85
CA LEU A 30 -14.23 -13.55 24.82
C LEU A 30 -13.48 -13.24 26.13
N PRO A 31 -12.69 -14.20 26.66
CA PRO A 31 -11.75 -13.94 27.75
C PRO A 31 -10.80 -12.78 27.43
N LEU A 32 -10.47 -11.97 28.44
CA LEU A 32 -9.56 -10.81 28.33
C LEU A 32 -8.22 -11.15 27.64
N THR A 33 -7.71 -12.36 27.85
CA THR A 33 -6.47 -12.84 27.22
C THR A 33 -6.59 -12.98 25.70
N GLN A 34 -7.74 -13.43 25.19
CA GLN A 34 -8.01 -13.53 23.75
C GLN A 34 -8.23 -12.16 23.12
N LEU A 35 -8.94 -11.26 23.80
CA LEU A 35 -9.11 -9.86 23.38
C LEU A 35 -7.77 -9.15 23.25
N ARG A 36 -6.86 -9.33 24.22
CA ARG A 36 -5.51 -8.76 24.17
C ARG A 36 -4.68 -9.31 23.01
N ARG A 37 -4.78 -10.62 22.72
CA ARG A 37 -4.10 -11.24 21.57
C ARG A 37 -4.62 -10.70 20.24
N LEU A 38 -5.93 -10.54 20.09
CA LEU A 38 -6.54 -9.97 18.89
C LEU A 38 -6.15 -8.49 18.70
N GLY A 39 -6.15 -7.70 19.77
CA GLY A 39 -5.65 -6.32 19.76
C GLY A 39 -4.19 -6.25 19.31
N PHE A 40 -3.32 -7.10 19.88
CA PHE A 40 -1.92 -7.15 19.48
C PHE A 40 -1.73 -7.56 18.01
N LEU A 41 -2.50 -8.53 17.52
CA LEU A 41 -2.47 -8.95 16.12
C LEU A 41 -2.88 -7.82 15.17
N ARG A 42 -3.93 -7.08 15.50
CA ARG A 42 -4.39 -5.89 14.74
C ARG A 42 -3.27 -4.86 14.57
N TRP A 43 -2.64 -4.46 15.67
CA TRP A 43 -1.52 -3.52 15.65
C TRP A 43 -0.32 -4.05 14.87
N ARG A 44 -0.01 -5.34 15.00
CA ARG A 44 1.07 -5.96 14.21
C ARG A 44 0.80 -5.95 12.72
N LEU A 45 -0.43 -6.27 12.31
CA LEU A 45 -0.81 -6.23 10.89
C LEU A 45 -0.74 -4.80 10.34
N MET A 46 -1.20 -3.81 11.10
CA MET A 46 -1.07 -2.41 10.72
C MET A 46 0.39 -1.97 10.60
N ALA A 47 1.24 -2.31 11.59
CA ALA A 47 2.67 -2.01 11.55
C ALA A 47 3.38 -2.66 10.35
N MET A 48 3.01 -3.91 10.03
CA MET A 48 3.53 -4.60 8.85
C MET A 48 3.04 -3.98 7.56
N ALA A 49 1.77 -3.56 7.46
CA ALA A 49 1.27 -2.82 6.31
C ALA A 49 2.06 -1.51 6.11
N ILE A 50 2.27 -0.73 7.17
CA ILE A 50 3.10 0.48 7.10
C ILE A 50 4.51 0.15 6.59
N THR A 51 5.14 -0.87 7.16
CA THR A 51 6.49 -1.30 6.78
C THR A 51 6.55 -1.70 5.31
N LEU A 52 5.57 -2.46 4.82
CA LEU A 52 5.53 -2.95 3.46
C LEU A 52 5.26 -1.87 2.41
N VAL A 53 4.74 -0.70 2.78
CA VAL A 53 4.68 0.46 1.87
C VAL A 53 5.95 1.31 1.97
N VAL A 54 6.48 1.52 3.17
CA VAL A 54 7.65 2.38 3.41
C VAL A 54 8.95 1.75 2.87
N VAL A 55 9.17 0.45 3.10
CA VAL A 55 10.40 -0.24 2.70
C VAL A 55 10.66 -0.14 1.18
N PRO A 56 9.70 -0.37 0.29
CA PRO A 56 9.87 -0.14 -1.15
C PRO A 56 10.49 1.20 -1.54
N VAL A 57 10.11 2.29 -0.86
CA VAL A 57 10.62 3.63 -1.15
C VAL A 57 12.16 3.69 -1.04
N PHE A 58 12.72 3.01 -0.03
CA PHE A 58 14.16 3.03 0.23
C PHE A 58 14.92 1.87 -0.43
N PHE A 59 14.25 0.76 -0.73
CA PHE A 59 14.90 -0.45 -1.24
C PHE A 59 14.53 -0.73 -2.70
N GLN A 60 13.25 -0.72 -3.03
CA GLN A 60 12.79 -1.00 -4.39
C GLN A 60 13.14 0.15 -5.34
N ALA A 61 12.97 1.41 -4.93
CA ALA A 61 13.23 2.55 -5.81
C ALA A 61 14.71 2.66 -6.25
N PRO A 62 15.72 2.42 -5.37
CA PRO A 62 17.12 2.31 -5.83
C PRO A 62 17.40 1.03 -6.64
N LEU A 63 16.81 -0.10 -6.23
CA LEU A 63 17.00 -1.39 -6.90
C LEU A 63 16.52 -1.34 -8.35
N VAL A 64 15.32 -0.83 -8.59
CA VAL A 64 14.72 -0.80 -9.93
C VAL A 64 15.46 0.15 -10.88
N ARG A 65 16.12 1.19 -10.35
CA ARG A 65 16.96 2.10 -11.14
C ARG A 65 18.24 1.44 -11.65
N SER A 66 18.77 0.46 -10.91
CA SER A 66 20.03 -0.22 -11.25
C SER A 66 19.80 -1.58 -11.92
N LEU A 67 18.81 -2.33 -11.45
CA LEU A 67 18.49 -3.69 -11.86
C LEU A 67 16.96 -3.86 -12.04
N PRO A 68 16.34 -3.21 -13.06
CA PRO A 68 14.89 -3.20 -13.23
C PRO A 68 14.30 -4.61 -13.41
N TRP A 69 14.99 -5.48 -14.17
CA TRP A 69 14.59 -6.87 -14.37
C TRP A 69 14.67 -7.72 -13.10
N LEU A 70 15.63 -7.45 -12.22
CA LEU A 70 15.71 -8.14 -10.93
C LEU A 70 14.54 -7.72 -10.04
N SER A 71 14.27 -6.41 -9.94
CA SER A 71 13.12 -5.88 -9.20
C SER A 71 11.82 -6.52 -9.69
N LEU A 72 11.61 -6.56 -11.01
CA LEU A 72 10.44 -7.20 -11.62
C LEU A 72 10.37 -8.71 -11.27
N SER A 73 11.48 -9.43 -11.35
CA SER A 73 11.55 -10.87 -11.03
C SER A 73 11.25 -11.16 -9.55
N LEU A 74 11.62 -10.25 -8.64
CA LEU A 74 11.30 -10.37 -7.21
C LEU A 74 9.79 -10.33 -6.94
N THR A 75 8.97 -9.78 -7.84
CA THR A 75 7.51 -9.94 -7.77
C THR A 75 7.12 -11.41 -7.64
N GLY A 76 7.68 -12.27 -8.50
CA GLY A 76 7.42 -13.71 -8.47
C GLY A 76 7.89 -14.34 -7.16
N ALA A 77 9.05 -13.91 -6.64
CA ALA A 77 9.57 -14.40 -5.36
C ALA A 77 8.64 -14.03 -4.19
N TRP A 78 8.15 -12.79 -4.14
CA TRP A 78 7.18 -12.35 -3.11
C TRP A 78 5.86 -13.09 -3.22
N LEU A 79 5.33 -13.26 -4.43
CA LEU A 79 4.10 -14.00 -4.66
C LEU A 79 4.23 -15.47 -4.23
N MET A 80 5.31 -16.15 -4.63
CA MET A 80 5.58 -17.54 -4.24
C MET A 80 5.76 -17.69 -2.73
N ALA A 81 6.49 -16.77 -2.09
CA ALA A 81 6.65 -16.75 -0.63
C ALA A 81 5.29 -16.54 0.06
N GLY A 82 4.47 -15.63 -0.44
CA GLY A 82 3.13 -15.35 0.08
C GLY A 82 2.24 -16.59 0.03
N LEU A 83 2.14 -17.22 -1.15
CA LEU A 83 1.37 -18.45 -1.34
C LEU A 83 1.90 -19.61 -0.47
N SER A 84 3.22 -19.73 -0.33
CA SER A 84 3.85 -20.75 0.54
C SER A 84 3.50 -20.55 2.01
N LEU A 85 3.43 -19.31 2.49
CA LEU A 85 3.00 -18.97 3.84
C LEU A 85 1.49 -19.20 4.03
N MET A 86 0.68 -18.98 2.99
CA MET A 86 -0.76 -19.28 3.01
C MET A 86 -1.07 -20.78 3.10
N ALA A 87 -0.14 -21.65 2.71
CA ALA A 87 -0.33 -23.11 2.84
C ALA A 87 -0.41 -23.61 4.29
N ARG A 88 0.01 -22.80 5.27
CA ARG A 88 0.00 -23.18 6.70
C ARG A 88 -0.93 -22.28 7.50
N PRO A 89 -1.83 -22.86 8.32
CA PRO A 89 -2.71 -22.12 9.21
C PRO A 89 -2.05 -21.00 10.03
N ALA A 90 -0.92 -21.31 10.66
CA ALA A 90 -0.24 -20.36 11.55
C ALA A 90 0.34 -19.13 10.84
N THR A 91 0.61 -19.22 9.53
CA THR A 91 1.25 -18.14 8.74
C THR A 91 0.34 -17.53 7.69
N TYR A 92 -0.92 -17.98 7.63
CA TYR A 92 -1.86 -17.60 6.58
C TYR A 92 -1.99 -16.08 6.40
N LEU A 93 -2.20 -15.35 7.50
CA LEU A 93 -2.40 -13.89 7.46
C LEU A 93 -1.18 -13.14 6.90
N TRP A 94 0.03 -13.63 7.18
CA TRP A 94 1.27 -13.04 6.68
C TRP A 94 1.47 -13.34 5.20
N GLY A 95 1.13 -14.55 4.78
CA GLY A 95 1.14 -14.93 3.38
C GLY A 95 0.13 -14.13 2.55
N ASP A 96 -1.08 -13.96 3.08
CA ASP A 96 -2.15 -13.15 2.48
C ASP A 96 -1.69 -11.70 2.29
N LEU A 97 -1.16 -11.07 3.35
CA LEU A 97 -0.58 -9.72 3.27
C LEU A 97 0.53 -9.63 2.20
N LEU A 98 1.41 -10.64 2.13
CA LEU A 98 2.52 -10.67 1.19
C LEU A 98 2.07 -10.85 -0.27
N VAL A 99 0.99 -11.60 -0.51
CA VAL A 99 0.35 -11.67 -1.83
C VAL A 99 -0.17 -10.29 -2.24
N GLY A 100 -0.85 -9.56 -1.36
CA GLY A 100 -1.27 -8.19 -1.61
C GLY A 100 -0.10 -7.26 -1.97
N PHE A 101 0.98 -7.35 -1.18
CA PHE A 101 2.23 -6.62 -1.42
C PHE A 101 2.90 -6.98 -2.74
N SER A 102 2.81 -8.22 -3.21
CA SER A 102 3.41 -8.59 -4.49
C SER A 102 2.81 -7.79 -5.66
N TRP A 103 1.53 -7.41 -5.59
CA TRP A 103 0.88 -6.59 -6.61
C TRP A 103 1.33 -5.13 -6.57
N THR A 104 1.53 -4.56 -5.38
CA THR A 104 2.11 -3.20 -5.26
C THR A 104 3.58 -3.20 -5.70
N TRP A 105 4.34 -4.25 -5.37
CA TRP A 105 5.72 -4.41 -5.83
C TRP A 105 5.80 -4.55 -7.35
N LEU A 106 4.89 -5.31 -7.97
CA LEU A 106 4.81 -5.44 -9.43
C LEU A 106 4.64 -4.06 -10.09
N ALA A 107 3.64 -3.30 -9.64
CA ALA A 107 3.36 -1.98 -10.17
C ALA A 107 4.54 -1.03 -9.99
N GLY A 108 5.10 -0.96 -8.78
CA GLY A 108 6.29 -0.17 -8.49
C GLY A 108 7.49 -0.56 -9.35
N SER A 109 7.68 -1.85 -9.63
CA SER A 109 8.77 -2.33 -10.51
C SER A 109 8.57 -1.85 -11.95
N ILE A 110 7.34 -1.94 -12.46
CA ILE A 110 7.01 -1.52 -13.83
C ILE A 110 7.13 0.01 -13.95
N TYR A 111 6.48 0.76 -13.07
CA TYR A 111 6.45 2.21 -13.13
C TYR A 111 7.85 2.79 -12.98
N TRP A 112 8.53 2.50 -11.87
CA TRP A 112 9.83 3.10 -11.58
C TRP A 112 10.95 2.59 -12.49
N GLY A 113 10.81 1.41 -13.09
CA GLY A 113 11.80 0.85 -14.02
C GLY A 113 11.72 1.42 -15.43
N TRP A 114 10.52 1.70 -15.93
CA TRP A 114 10.33 2.04 -17.34
C TRP A 114 9.49 3.31 -17.58
N PHE A 115 8.52 3.62 -16.73
CA PHE A 115 7.51 4.66 -16.98
C PHE A 115 7.64 5.90 -16.10
N ARG A 116 8.62 5.95 -15.19
CA ARG A 116 8.83 7.06 -14.22
C ARG A 116 8.88 8.47 -14.83
N TRP A 117 9.14 8.58 -16.12
CA TRP A 117 9.23 9.85 -16.86
C TRP A 117 7.87 10.51 -17.07
N GLU A 118 6.78 9.73 -17.04
CA GLU A 118 5.43 10.22 -17.27
C GLU A 118 4.55 9.94 -16.04
N PRO A 119 4.32 10.93 -15.16
CA PRO A 119 3.55 10.72 -13.93
C PRO A 119 2.07 10.38 -14.20
N LEU A 120 1.52 10.76 -15.35
CA LEU A 120 0.11 10.46 -15.68
C LEU A 120 -0.19 8.96 -15.84
N VAL A 121 0.82 8.15 -16.14
CA VAL A 121 0.65 6.68 -16.24
C VAL A 121 0.89 5.95 -14.92
N HIS A 122 1.28 6.66 -13.86
CA HIS A 122 1.53 6.10 -12.54
C HIS A 122 0.32 5.33 -12.00
N LEU A 123 -0.81 6.02 -11.81
CA LEU A 123 -2.03 5.43 -11.28
C LEU A 123 -2.57 4.25 -12.12
N PRO A 124 -2.64 4.32 -13.47
CA PRO A 124 -2.98 3.15 -14.28
C PRO A 124 -2.09 1.92 -14.06
N ILE A 125 -0.79 2.12 -13.85
CA ILE A 125 0.16 1.02 -13.61
C ILE A 125 -0.04 0.46 -12.19
N GLU A 126 -0.21 1.33 -11.19
CA GLU A 126 -0.54 0.93 -9.82
C GLU A 126 -1.84 0.11 -9.75
N ALA A 127 -2.79 0.36 -10.65
CA ALA A 127 -4.05 -0.36 -10.75
C ALA A 127 -3.98 -1.75 -11.44
N ILE A 128 -2.82 -2.21 -11.92
CA ILE A 128 -2.70 -3.50 -12.65
C ILE A 128 -3.14 -4.71 -11.80
N GLY A 129 -2.92 -4.65 -10.48
CA GLY A 129 -3.35 -5.71 -9.54
C GLY A 129 -4.85 -5.73 -9.25
N LEU A 130 -5.57 -4.65 -9.57
CA LEU A 130 -6.97 -4.44 -9.18
C LEU A 130 -7.92 -5.53 -9.70
N PRO A 131 -7.83 -6.02 -10.96
CA PRO A 131 -8.68 -7.12 -11.43
C PRO A 131 -8.50 -8.41 -10.62
N VAL A 132 -7.26 -8.74 -10.26
CA VAL A 132 -6.95 -9.93 -9.46
C VAL A 132 -7.50 -9.77 -8.05
N VAL A 133 -7.28 -8.62 -7.43
CA VAL A 133 -7.82 -8.28 -6.10
C VAL A 133 -9.35 -8.33 -6.09
N GLY A 134 -10.02 -7.83 -7.14
CA GLY A 134 -11.46 -7.91 -7.30
C GLY A 134 -11.98 -9.35 -7.33
N ILE A 135 -11.31 -10.23 -8.07
CA ILE A 135 -11.63 -11.67 -8.11
C ILE A 135 -11.41 -12.32 -6.73
N CYS A 136 -10.28 -12.05 -6.07
CA CYS A 136 -9.98 -12.57 -4.74
C CYS A 136 -11.06 -12.20 -3.74
N LEU A 137 -11.46 -10.92 -3.69
CA LEU A 137 -12.53 -10.44 -2.81
C LEU A 137 -13.89 -11.05 -3.14
N ALA A 138 -14.23 -11.20 -4.42
CA ALA A 138 -15.48 -11.85 -4.85
C ALA A 138 -15.56 -13.32 -4.42
N LEU A 139 -14.41 -14.00 -4.33
CA LEU A 139 -14.29 -15.37 -3.84
C LEU A 139 -14.12 -15.46 -2.31
N GLY A 140 -14.08 -14.33 -1.59
CA GLY A 140 -13.82 -14.29 -0.15
C GLY A 140 -12.40 -14.73 0.22
N TRP A 141 -11.46 -14.73 -0.73
CA TRP A 141 -10.08 -15.17 -0.56
C TRP A 141 -9.14 -13.97 -0.42
N GLY A 142 -8.06 -14.13 0.36
CA GLY A 142 -6.99 -13.13 0.41
C GLY A 142 -7.42 -11.74 0.88
N SER A 143 -8.33 -11.64 1.85
CA SER A 143 -8.89 -10.35 2.29
C SER A 143 -7.84 -9.41 2.89
N ILE A 144 -6.83 -9.94 3.59
CA ILE A 144 -5.83 -9.10 4.26
C ILE A 144 -4.95 -8.37 3.25
N GLY A 145 -4.42 -9.09 2.27
CA GLY A 145 -3.60 -8.57 1.18
C GLY A 145 -4.40 -7.72 0.21
N SER A 146 -5.64 -8.11 -0.09
CA SER A 146 -6.53 -7.34 -0.95
C SER A 146 -6.80 -5.94 -0.38
N TYR A 147 -7.12 -5.84 0.91
CA TYR A 147 -7.36 -4.54 1.55
C TYR A 147 -6.08 -3.74 1.77
N PHE A 148 -4.94 -4.40 1.98
CA PHE A 148 -3.63 -3.73 1.94
C PHE A 148 -3.40 -3.06 0.58
N TYR A 149 -3.56 -3.81 -0.52
CA TYR A 149 -3.38 -3.30 -1.87
C TYR A 149 -4.35 -2.14 -2.16
N LEU A 150 -5.63 -2.29 -1.81
CA LEU A 150 -6.64 -1.22 -1.99
C LEU A 150 -6.30 0.04 -1.19
N GLY A 151 -5.80 -0.11 0.04
CA GLY A 151 -5.37 1.03 0.85
C GLY A 151 -4.17 1.76 0.23
N SER A 152 -3.18 1.00 -0.25
CA SER A 152 -2.02 1.55 -0.95
C SER A 152 -2.44 2.27 -2.24
N LEU A 153 -3.25 1.63 -3.07
CA LEU A 153 -3.73 2.20 -4.34
C LEU A 153 -4.56 3.46 -4.11
N LEU A 154 -5.45 3.47 -3.11
CA LEU A 154 -6.26 4.64 -2.79
C LEU A 154 -5.41 5.79 -2.27
N GLY A 155 -4.43 5.51 -1.40
CA GLY A 155 -3.46 6.50 -0.94
C GLY A 155 -2.74 7.15 -2.12
N THR A 156 -2.17 6.33 -3.01
CA THR A 156 -1.53 6.80 -4.24
C THR A 156 -2.47 7.59 -5.15
N ALA A 157 -3.70 7.14 -5.36
CA ALA A 157 -4.65 7.84 -6.22
C ALA A 157 -4.97 9.25 -5.69
N ILE A 158 -5.13 9.37 -4.36
CA ILE A 158 -5.43 10.62 -3.69
C ILE A 158 -4.23 11.59 -3.77
N THR A 159 -2.99 11.09 -3.61
CA THR A 159 -1.80 11.92 -3.69
C THR A 159 -1.45 12.29 -5.13
N ASP A 160 -1.58 11.38 -6.09
CA ASP A 160 -1.45 11.67 -7.52
C ASP A 160 -2.43 12.76 -7.96
N LEU A 161 -3.69 12.70 -7.49
CA LEU A 161 -4.68 13.73 -7.76
C LEU A 161 -4.26 15.09 -7.17
N TYR A 162 -3.71 15.11 -5.96
CA TYR A 162 -3.18 16.32 -5.35
C TYR A 162 -2.00 16.90 -6.15
N LEU A 163 -1.06 16.06 -6.59
CA LEU A 163 0.06 16.49 -7.43
C LEU A 163 -0.43 17.07 -8.76
N TYR A 164 -1.43 16.44 -9.37
CA TYR A 164 -2.05 16.92 -10.61
C TYR A 164 -2.76 18.27 -10.40
N TRP A 165 -3.59 18.38 -9.36
CA TRP A 165 -4.36 19.59 -9.08
C TRP A 165 -3.49 20.81 -8.77
N ASN A 166 -2.33 20.58 -8.15
CA ASN A 166 -1.37 21.62 -7.79
C ASN A 166 -0.26 21.83 -8.82
N ASP A 167 -0.42 21.33 -10.06
CA ASP A 167 0.54 21.53 -11.15
C ASP A 167 1.98 21.11 -10.78
N LEU A 168 2.13 19.98 -10.08
CA LEU A 168 3.44 19.43 -9.72
C LEU A 168 4.04 18.49 -10.78
N ILE A 169 3.27 18.16 -11.83
CA ILE A 169 3.73 17.32 -12.94
C ILE A 169 4.95 17.89 -13.68
N PRO A 170 5.03 19.21 -13.98
CA PRO A 170 6.22 19.79 -14.59
C PRO A 170 7.49 19.59 -13.75
N TYR A 171 7.39 19.80 -12.43
CA TYR A 171 8.50 19.57 -11.50
C TYR A 171 8.92 18.10 -11.46
N TRP A 172 7.97 17.16 -11.52
CA TRP A 172 8.27 15.73 -11.62
C TRP A 172 9.08 15.41 -12.89
N ARG A 173 8.64 15.90 -14.05
CA ARG A 173 9.32 15.67 -15.33
C ARG A 173 10.72 16.27 -15.31
N GLN A 174 10.88 17.47 -14.75
CA GLN A 174 12.18 18.10 -14.57
C GLN A 174 13.08 17.28 -13.65
N LEU A 175 12.56 16.81 -12.51
CA LEU A 175 13.29 15.98 -11.55
C LEU A 175 13.85 14.71 -12.19
N MET A 176 13.14 14.11 -13.15
CA MET A 176 13.64 12.93 -13.86
C MET A 176 14.74 13.27 -14.88
N ALA A 177 14.75 14.48 -15.45
CA ALA A 177 15.64 14.89 -16.54
C ALA A 177 16.94 15.55 -16.08
N VAL A 178 16.97 16.14 -14.88
CA VAL A 178 18.15 16.86 -14.39
C VAL A 178 19.23 15.95 -13.80
N ASP A 179 20.47 16.42 -13.84
CA ASP A 179 21.57 15.78 -13.12
C ASP A 179 21.33 15.82 -11.60
N GLN A 180 21.93 14.85 -10.89
CA GLN A 180 21.77 14.71 -9.44
C GLN A 180 22.14 15.97 -8.65
N SER A 181 23.04 16.81 -9.17
CA SER A 181 23.42 18.09 -8.54
C SER A 181 22.31 19.14 -8.52
N PHE A 182 21.33 19.05 -9.43
CA PHE A 182 20.22 19.99 -9.54
C PHE A 182 18.92 19.48 -8.89
N VAL A 183 18.88 18.22 -8.46
CA VAL A 183 17.73 17.63 -7.77
C VAL A 183 17.26 18.47 -6.56
N PRO A 184 18.15 18.95 -5.65
CA PRO A 184 17.71 19.77 -4.52
C PRO A 184 16.99 21.04 -4.94
N ALA A 185 17.49 21.73 -5.98
CA ALA A 185 16.90 22.98 -6.46
C ALA A 185 15.47 22.76 -7.01
N VAL A 186 15.27 21.71 -7.82
CA VAL A 186 13.94 21.37 -8.35
C VAL A 186 12.95 21.04 -7.21
N LEU A 187 13.40 20.32 -6.18
CA LEU A 187 12.57 20.00 -5.02
C LEU A 187 12.22 21.25 -4.20
N GLN A 188 13.17 22.16 -3.99
CA GLN A 188 12.93 23.43 -3.30
C GLN A 188 11.92 24.31 -4.05
N GLU A 189 12.04 24.40 -5.39
CA GLU A 189 11.09 25.13 -6.22
C GLU A 189 9.68 24.53 -6.14
N ALA A 190 9.56 23.20 -6.18
CA ALA A 190 8.28 22.51 -6.01
C ALA A 190 7.66 22.76 -4.62
N VAL A 191 8.47 22.74 -3.56
CA VAL A 191 8.01 23.06 -2.20
C VAL A 191 7.58 24.53 -2.08
N ALA A 192 8.33 25.45 -2.69
CA ALA A 192 7.95 26.88 -2.70
C ALA A 192 6.58 27.08 -3.36
N HIS A 193 6.29 26.35 -4.45
CA HIS A 193 4.97 26.33 -5.09
C HIS A 193 3.88 25.74 -4.18
N LEU A 194 4.18 24.65 -3.46
CA LEU A 194 3.25 24.06 -2.49
C LEU A 194 2.96 24.96 -1.28
N CYS A 195 3.87 25.86 -0.93
CA CYS A 195 3.68 26.84 0.14
C CYS A 195 2.82 28.03 -0.26
N THR A 196 2.27 28.06 -1.48
CA THR A 196 1.28 29.06 -1.89
C THR A 196 -0.07 28.81 -1.20
N GLY A 197 -0.85 29.88 -0.97
CA GLY A 197 -2.11 29.80 -0.23
C GLY A 197 -3.09 28.73 -0.73
N PRO A 198 -3.41 28.66 -2.03
CA PRO A 198 -4.31 27.63 -2.57
C PRO A 198 -3.76 26.21 -2.43
N ALA A 199 -2.46 26.00 -2.69
CA ALA A 199 -1.84 24.69 -2.59
C ALA A 199 -1.82 24.19 -1.15
N LEU A 200 -1.50 25.06 -0.19
CA LEU A 200 -1.52 24.74 1.24
C LEU A 200 -2.93 24.34 1.71
N LEU A 201 -3.99 25.02 1.26
CA LEU A 201 -5.36 24.65 1.59
C LEU A 201 -5.69 23.24 1.07
N SER A 202 -5.36 22.96 -0.19
CA SER A 202 -5.57 21.62 -0.76
C SER A 202 -4.73 20.53 -0.06
N ALA A 203 -3.56 20.88 0.48
CA ALA A 203 -2.73 19.96 1.28
C ALA A 203 -3.40 19.63 2.63
N ILE A 204 -4.04 20.60 3.27
CA ILE A 204 -4.82 20.37 4.49
C ILE A 204 -6.01 19.44 4.22
N GLU A 205 -6.72 19.66 3.10
CA GLU A 205 -7.83 18.81 2.66
C GLU A 205 -7.37 17.37 2.39
N LEU A 206 -6.24 17.21 1.69
CA LEU A 206 -5.57 15.93 1.45
C LEU A 206 -5.26 15.20 2.77
N ILE A 207 -4.57 15.88 3.69
CA ILE A 207 -4.19 15.32 5.00
C ILE A 207 -5.43 14.89 5.76
N PHE A 208 -6.46 15.72 5.81
CA PHE A 208 -7.70 15.40 6.49
C PHE A 208 -8.40 14.20 5.85
N CYS A 209 -8.44 14.12 4.51
CA CYS A 209 -9.01 12.99 3.78
C CYS A 209 -8.29 11.67 4.12
N LEU A 210 -6.96 11.64 4.03
CA LEU A 210 -6.16 10.44 4.32
C LEU A 210 -6.22 10.05 5.81
N LEU A 211 -6.30 11.03 6.72
CA LEU A 211 -6.50 10.76 8.16
C LEU A 211 -7.88 10.17 8.42
N LEU A 212 -8.94 10.66 7.79
CA LEU A 212 -10.29 10.08 7.91
C LEU A 212 -10.33 8.65 7.38
N LEU A 213 -9.72 8.40 6.22
CA LEU A 213 -9.61 7.05 5.64
C LEU A 213 -8.77 6.10 6.50
N THR A 214 -7.81 6.63 7.26
CA THR A 214 -7.03 5.86 8.23
C THR A 214 -7.84 5.57 9.49
N VAL A 215 -8.37 6.61 10.15
CA VAL A 215 -8.96 6.54 11.50
C VAL A 215 -10.37 5.93 11.46
N GLY A 216 -11.16 6.22 10.43
CA GLY A 216 -12.53 5.71 10.29
C GLY A 216 -12.61 4.18 10.46
N PRO A 217 -11.89 3.39 9.65
CA PRO A 217 -11.89 1.94 9.79
C PRO A 217 -11.38 1.45 11.15
N LEU A 218 -10.43 2.15 11.79
CA LEU A 218 -9.91 1.79 13.12
C LEU A 218 -10.96 2.00 14.24
N LEU A 219 -11.79 3.04 14.12
CA LEU A 219 -12.84 3.34 15.09
C LEU A 219 -14.07 2.44 14.91
N TYR A 220 -14.48 2.21 13.66
CA TYR A 220 -15.76 1.55 13.35
C TYR A 220 -15.62 0.05 13.06
N SER A 221 -14.43 -0.45 12.76
CA SER A 221 -14.23 -1.84 12.35
C SER A 221 -13.27 -2.61 13.23
N ARG A 222 -13.71 -3.81 13.63
CA ARG A 222 -12.92 -4.79 14.40
C ARG A 222 -12.25 -5.83 13.50
N ARG A 223 -12.49 -5.79 12.19
CA ARG A 223 -11.95 -6.80 11.25
C ARG A 223 -10.50 -6.49 10.88
N LEU A 224 -9.68 -7.53 10.77
CA LEU A 224 -8.23 -7.41 10.59
C LEU A 224 -7.83 -6.70 9.28
N HIS A 225 -8.56 -6.96 8.18
CA HIS A 225 -8.26 -6.37 6.87
C HIS A 225 -8.41 -4.85 6.84
N TRP A 226 -9.27 -4.27 7.68
CA TRP A 226 -9.38 -2.82 7.79
C TRP A 226 -8.17 -2.19 8.49
N TRP A 227 -7.48 -2.93 9.36
CA TRP A 227 -6.24 -2.47 9.97
C TRP A 227 -5.07 -2.48 9.00
N THR A 228 -5.03 -3.44 8.06
CA THR A 228 -4.03 -3.42 6.98
C THR A 228 -4.32 -2.32 5.96
N PHE A 229 -5.59 -2.09 5.62
CA PHE A 229 -6.02 -0.93 4.82
C PHE A 229 -5.57 0.39 5.46
N SER A 230 -5.93 0.63 6.73
CA SER A 230 -5.55 1.85 7.46
C SER A 230 -4.04 2.03 7.55
N GLY A 231 -3.28 0.94 7.77
CA GLY A 231 -1.82 1.01 7.78
C GLY A 231 -1.23 1.41 6.43
N ALA A 232 -1.78 0.88 5.33
CA ALA A 232 -1.36 1.25 3.98
C ALA A 232 -1.71 2.72 3.65
N VAL A 233 -2.92 3.19 3.96
CA VAL A 233 -3.30 4.60 3.74
C VAL A 233 -2.45 5.55 4.59
N LEU A 234 -2.25 5.24 5.87
CA LEU A 234 -1.43 6.06 6.78
C LEU A 234 0.00 6.19 6.29
N SER A 235 0.55 5.11 5.74
CA SER A 235 1.93 5.11 5.27
C SER A 235 2.17 6.10 4.13
N THR A 236 1.15 6.41 3.32
CA THR A 236 1.22 7.46 2.30
C THR A 236 1.51 8.82 2.93
N LEU A 237 0.79 9.20 3.99
CA LEU A 237 1.07 10.44 4.74
C LEU A 237 2.48 10.46 5.35
N LEU A 238 2.94 9.32 5.86
CA LEU A 238 4.26 9.21 6.48
C LEU A 238 5.39 9.38 5.45
N VAL A 239 5.26 8.73 4.29
CA VAL A 239 6.24 8.79 3.21
C VAL A 239 6.26 10.18 2.58
N ASP A 240 5.11 10.74 2.25
CA ASP A 240 5.03 12.07 1.64
C ASP A 240 5.47 13.17 2.60
N GLY A 241 5.08 13.06 3.88
CA GLY A 241 5.53 13.97 4.92
C GLY A 241 7.05 13.92 5.10
N LEU A 242 7.66 12.73 5.04
CA LEU A 242 9.10 12.59 5.07
C LEU A 242 9.75 13.26 3.86
N PHE A 243 9.24 13.03 2.64
CA PHE A 243 9.77 13.66 1.43
C PHE A 243 9.66 15.19 1.48
N PHE A 244 8.52 15.70 1.93
CA PHE A 244 8.29 17.13 2.12
C PHE A 244 9.29 17.74 3.11
N LEU A 245 9.49 17.10 4.27
CA LEU A 245 10.48 17.54 5.26
C LEU A 245 11.91 17.49 4.73
N THR A 246 12.28 16.45 3.97
CA THR A 246 13.60 16.39 3.34
C THR A 246 13.78 17.47 2.28
N ALA A 247 12.75 17.81 1.52
CA ALA A 247 12.81 18.87 0.52
C ALA A 247 12.92 20.26 1.16
N LEU A 248 12.31 20.47 2.34
CA LEU A 248 12.48 21.69 3.14
C LEU A 248 13.88 21.82 3.75
N ALA A 249 14.55 20.70 4.01
CA ALA A 249 15.86 20.65 4.67
C ALA A 249 17.06 20.55 3.69
N ALA A 250 16.79 20.26 2.41
CA ALA A 250 17.76 20.22 1.32
C ALA A 250 18.22 21.64 0.96
#